data_AF-S8EM35-F1
#
_entry.id   AF-S8EM35-F1
#
_cell.length_a   1.000
_cell.length_b   1.000
_cell.length_c   1.000
_cell.angle_alpha   90.00
_cell.angle_beta   90.00
_cell.angle_gamma   90.00
#
_symmetry.space_group_name_H-M   'P 1'
#
loop_
_entity.id
_entity.type
_entity.pdbx_description
1 polymer ?
#
loop_
_entity_poly.entity_id
_entity_poly.type
_entity_poly.pdbx_seq_one_letter_code
_entity_poly.pdbx_strand_id
1 'polypeptide(L)'
;MSNKQRLVLSVIDFLNQSLEDGTVSQDDKESLEVAIQCIGEAFAVDPSDSAQREKLSIQPATLQNVFDVFLKTREKVGGVSPSAAPLTPVKPVAPSAEDKAKAEKFKAEGNAQMSAKQYDKAIDAYTKAIAVDPTNPVYYSNRAAAYSSKEEHQEAIFDAEKAIEVDSSFVKAYHRLG
;
A
#
# COMPACT_ATOMS: atom_id res chain seq x y z
N MET A 1 24.12 8.20 -11.87
CA MET A 1 23.40 8.70 -10.69
C MET A 1 22.22 7.79 -10.42
N SER A 2 22.15 7.13 -9.26
CA SER A 2 20.99 6.29 -8.92
C SER A 2 19.90 7.13 -8.24
N ASN A 3 18.68 7.14 -8.78
CA ASN A 3 17.53 7.77 -8.13
C ASN A 3 17.31 7.25 -6.70
N LYS A 4 17.71 5.99 -6.44
CA LYS A 4 17.67 5.37 -5.11
C LYS A 4 18.62 6.07 -4.13
N GLN A 5 19.83 6.41 -4.56
CA GLN A 5 20.83 7.10 -3.72
C GLN A 5 20.40 8.53 -3.37
N ARG A 6 19.69 9.22 -4.28
CA ARG A 6 19.11 10.54 -4.01
C ARG A 6 18.03 10.50 -2.94
N LEU A 7 17.15 9.50 -3.02
CA LEU A 7 16.11 9.28 -2.02
C LEU A 7 16.75 8.97 -0.65
N VAL A 8 17.75 8.08 -0.63
CA VAL A 8 18.47 7.72 0.60
C VAL A 8 19.12 8.94 1.24
N LEU A 9 19.83 9.77 0.47
CA LEU A 9 20.42 11.00 1.01
C LEU A 9 19.34 11.95 1.56
N SER A 10 18.19 12.05 0.89
CA SER A 10 17.07 12.88 1.35
C SER A 10 16.44 12.37 2.66
N VAL A 11 16.41 11.05 2.86
CA VAL A 11 15.97 10.43 4.13
C VAL A 11 17.00 10.70 5.24
N ILE A 12 18.29 10.56 4.94
CA ILE A 12 19.36 10.86 5.90
C ILE A 12 19.32 12.34 6.30
N ASP A 13 19.18 13.26 5.36
CA ASP A 13 19.06 14.70 5.63
C ASP A 13 17.82 15.00 6.51
N PHE A 14 16.69 14.33 6.27
CA PHE A 14 15.52 14.44 7.13
C PHE A 14 15.78 13.94 8.56
N LEU A 15 16.40 12.77 8.72
CA LEU A 15 16.72 12.23 10.05
C LEU A 15 17.70 13.14 10.82
N ASN A 16 18.70 13.70 10.14
CA ASN A 16 19.62 14.68 10.73
C ASN A 16 18.87 15.96 11.17
N GLN A 17 17.95 16.46 10.34
CA GLN A 17 17.14 17.62 10.72
C GLN A 17 16.26 17.33 11.94
N SER A 18 15.69 16.13 12.05
CA SER A 18 14.91 15.69 13.21
C SER A 18 15.72 15.55 14.51
N LEU A 19 17.03 15.28 14.40
CA LEU A 19 17.95 15.28 15.54
C LEU A 19 18.25 16.71 16.03
N GLU A 20 18.31 17.68 15.11
CA GLU A 20 18.60 19.08 15.40
C GLU A 20 17.37 19.87 15.88
N ASP A 21 16.19 19.61 15.32
CA ASP A 21 14.95 20.34 15.62
C ASP A 21 14.25 19.88 16.92
N GLY A 22 14.71 18.79 17.52
CA GLY A 22 14.20 18.26 18.78
C GLY A 22 12.82 17.61 18.68
N THR A 23 12.38 17.25 17.47
CA THR A 23 11.14 16.47 17.24
C THR A 23 11.22 15.05 17.82
N VAL A 24 12.43 14.58 18.12
CA VAL A 24 12.72 13.23 18.61
C VAL A 24 13.18 13.27 20.07
N SER A 25 12.76 12.26 20.84
CA SER A 25 13.12 12.14 22.26
C SER A 25 14.64 11.93 22.41
N GLN A 26 15.21 12.32 23.56
CA GLN A 26 16.65 12.12 23.81
C GLN A 26 17.05 10.64 23.79
N ASP A 27 16.16 9.75 24.21
CA ASP A 27 16.39 8.30 24.23
C ASP A 27 16.46 7.71 22.80
N ASP A 28 15.79 8.35 21.83
CA ASP A 28 15.75 7.89 20.45
C ASP A 28 16.90 8.45 19.60
N LYS A 29 17.64 9.46 20.08
CA LYS A 29 18.71 10.12 19.29
C LYS A 29 19.81 9.16 18.88
N GLU A 30 20.33 8.39 19.83
CA GLU A 30 21.36 7.38 19.56
C GLU A 30 20.86 6.33 18.55
N SER A 31 19.58 5.97 18.65
CA SER A 31 18.94 5.02 17.72
C SER A 31 18.85 5.59 16.30
N LEU A 32 18.54 6.89 16.16
CA LEU A 32 18.50 7.56 14.87
C LEU A 32 19.89 7.71 14.25
N GLU A 33 20.92 8.04 15.03
CA GLU A 33 22.31 8.12 14.56
C GLU A 33 22.79 6.77 14.01
N VAL A 34 22.49 5.67 14.71
CA VAL A 34 22.78 4.31 14.23
C VAL A 34 22.03 4.02 12.93
N ALA A 35 20.75 4.39 12.85
CA ALA A 35 19.94 4.17 11.65
C ALA A 35 20.50 4.93 10.44
N ILE A 36 20.93 6.18 10.62
CA ILE A 36 21.55 6.99 9.56
C ILE A 36 22.79 6.28 9.01
N GLN A 37 23.65 5.78 9.89
CA GLN A 37 24.87 5.08 9.48
C GLN A 37 24.55 3.79 8.72
N CYS A 38 23.64 2.96 9.24
CA CYS A 38 23.24 1.71 8.58
C CYS A 38 22.61 1.95 7.20
N ILE A 39 21.79 2.99 7.07
CA ILE A 39 21.15 3.35 5.80
C ILE A 39 22.19 3.86 4.79
N GLY A 40 23.13 4.69 5.23
CA GLY A 40 24.22 5.18 4.38
C GLY A 40 25.07 4.05 3.82
N GLU A 41 25.52 3.13 4.69
CA GLU A 41 26.33 1.97 4.31
C GLU A 41 25.60 1.03 3.35
N ALA A 42 24.32 0.71 3.62
CA ALA A 42 23.53 -0.21 2.79
C ALA A 42 23.38 0.24 1.33
N PHE A 43 23.44 1.56 1.07
CA PHE A 43 23.25 2.14 -0.26
C PHE A 43 24.50 2.84 -0.82
N ALA A 44 25.65 2.69 -0.14
CA ALA A 44 26.90 3.36 -0.46
C ALA A 44 26.74 4.89 -0.61
N VAL A 45 26.00 5.48 0.33
CA VAL A 45 25.77 6.93 0.45
C VAL A 45 26.45 7.41 1.72
N ASP A 46 27.45 8.26 1.57
CA ASP A 46 28.13 8.91 2.68
C ASP A 46 27.59 10.34 2.85
N PRO A 47 26.86 10.65 3.94
CA PRO A 47 26.36 11.99 4.19
C PRO A 47 27.47 13.01 4.52
N SER A 48 28.70 12.56 4.78
CA SER A 48 29.86 13.42 5.03
C SER A 48 30.62 13.78 3.73
N ASP A 49 30.44 13.01 2.66
CA ASP A 49 31.10 13.26 1.37
C ASP A 49 30.44 14.43 0.62
N SER A 50 31.14 15.56 0.58
CA SER A 50 30.68 16.78 -0.09
C SER A 50 30.41 16.59 -1.60
N ALA A 51 31.18 15.73 -2.28
CA ALA A 51 31.00 15.48 -3.71
C ALA A 51 29.77 14.60 -3.99
N GLN A 52 29.45 13.66 -3.09
CA GLN A 52 28.21 12.89 -3.19
C GLN A 52 27.00 13.76 -2.86
N ARG A 53 27.09 14.62 -1.84
CA ARG A 53 26.00 15.56 -1.50
C ARG A 53 25.67 16.48 -2.65
N GLU A 54 26.65 17.08 -3.32
CA GLU A 54 26.39 17.95 -4.48
C GLU A 54 25.71 17.21 -5.64
N LYS A 55 26.09 15.94 -5.87
CA LYS A 55 25.58 15.12 -6.97
C LYS A 55 24.18 14.52 -6.72
N LEU A 56 23.88 14.23 -5.45
CA LEU A 56 22.67 13.52 -5.02
C LEU A 56 21.62 14.44 -4.39
N SER A 57 22.00 15.65 -3.97
CA SER A 57 21.11 16.63 -3.37
C SER A 57 19.96 17.00 -4.31
N ILE A 58 18.79 17.20 -3.71
CA ILE A 58 17.57 17.67 -4.36
C ILE A 58 17.21 19.10 -3.93
N GLN A 59 18.13 19.80 -3.26
CA GLN A 59 17.93 21.19 -2.85
C GLN A 59 17.61 22.08 -4.07
N PRO A 60 16.68 23.06 -3.92
CA PRO A 60 16.10 23.56 -2.67
C PRO A 60 14.90 22.74 -2.14
N ALA A 61 14.51 21.64 -2.79
CA ALA A 61 13.44 20.78 -2.28
C ALA A 61 13.96 19.91 -1.11
N THR A 62 13.11 19.69 -0.12
CA THR A 62 13.35 18.73 0.98
C THR A 62 12.41 17.55 0.85
N LEU A 63 12.76 16.41 1.46
CA LEU A 63 11.88 15.24 1.47
C LEU A 63 10.49 15.60 2.05
N GLN A 64 10.46 16.40 3.13
CA GLN A 64 9.23 16.88 3.75
C GLN A 64 8.40 17.73 2.78
N ASN A 65 9.00 18.70 2.08
CA ASN A 65 8.26 19.54 1.12
C ASN A 65 7.73 18.73 -0.06
N VAL A 66 8.50 17.76 -0.56
CA VAL A 66 8.05 16.86 -1.64
C VAL A 66 6.89 16.00 -1.16
N PHE A 67 6.97 15.46 0.05
CA PHE A 67 5.92 14.66 0.65
C PHE A 67 4.65 15.49 0.92
N ASP A 68 4.79 16.71 1.46
CA ASP A 68 3.68 17.63 1.68
C ASP A 68 3.01 18.05 0.37
N VAL A 69 3.79 18.33 -0.68
CA VAL A 69 3.26 18.61 -2.02
C VAL A 69 2.54 17.39 -2.57
N PHE A 70 3.08 16.19 -2.39
CA PHE A 70 2.41 14.95 -2.77
C PHE A 70 1.08 14.79 -2.01
N LEU A 71 1.06 14.97 -0.69
CA LEU A 71 -0.15 14.89 0.13
C LEU A 71 -1.19 15.94 -0.29
N LYS A 72 -0.79 17.21 -0.42
CA LYS A 72 -1.67 18.31 -0.85
C LYS A 72 -2.18 18.12 -2.27
N THR A 73 -1.34 17.63 -3.18
CA THR A 73 -1.74 17.33 -4.55
C THR A 73 -2.68 16.14 -4.56
N ARG A 74 -2.42 15.09 -3.77
CA ARG A 74 -3.33 13.97 -3.59
C ARG A 74 -4.67 14.44 -3.02
N GLU A 75 -4.69 15.34 -2.05
CA GLU A 75 -5.93 15.92 -1.52
C GLU A 75 -6.68 16.76 -2.57
N LYS A 76 -5.97 17.59 -3.35
CA LYS A 76 -6.56 18.44 -4.40
C LYS A 76 -7.01 17.68 -5.65
N VAL A 77 -6.30 16.61 -6.00
CA VAL A 77 -6.58 15.75 -7.16
C VAL A 77 -7.55 14.62 -6.80
N GLY A 78 -7.96 14.51 -5.53
CA GLY A 78 -8.86 13.45 -5.08
C GLY A 78 -8.17 12.08 -5.09
N GLY A 79 -7.20 11.89 -4.19
CA GLY A 79 -6.82 10.58 -3.67
C GLY A 79 -6.43 9.53 -4.70
N VAL A 80 -5.60 9.81 -5.70
CA VAL A 80 -5.00 8.72 -6.50
C VAL A 80 -3.85 8.09 -5.72
N SER A 81 -4.21 7.36 -4.68
CA SER A 81 -3.49 6.14 -4.32
C SER A 81 -3.64 5.17 -5.51
N PRO A 82 -2.71 4.22 -5.78
CA PRO A 82 -3.00 3.15 -6.74
C PRO A 82 -4.21 2.30 -6.35
N SER A 83 -4.82 2.57 -5.19
CA SER A 83 -5.98 1.91 -4.63
C SER A 83 -6.81 2.91 -3.81
N ALA A 84 -8.13 2.92 -4.04
CA ALA A 84 -9.18 3.73 -3.42
C ALA A 84 -9.50 5.08 -4.11
N ALA A 85 -10.58 5.03 -4.90
CA ALA A 85 -11.36 6.19 -5.34
C ALA A 85 -12.02 6.91 -4.13
N PRO A 86 -12.39 8.20 -4.25
CA PRO A 86 -12.70 9.05 -3.12
C PRO A 86 -14.09 8.76 -2.54
N LEU A 87 -14.16 8.53 -1.23
CA LEU A 87 -15.41 8.53 -0.48
C LEU A 87 -15.41 9.71 0.51
N THR A 88 -16.43 10.54 0.35
CA THR A 88 -16.88 11.58 1.27
C THR A 88 -16.95 11.08 2.73
N PRO A 89 -16.80 11.96 3.73
CA PRO A 89 -16.87 11.58 5.14
C PRO A 89 -18.30 11.18 5.50
N VAL A 90 -18.60 9.89 5.47
CA VAL A 90 -19.82 9.30 6.04
C VAL A 90 -19.37 8.29 7.08
N LYS A 91 -19.96 8.37 8.27
CA LYS A 91 -19.79 7.47 9.43
C LYS A 91 -19.58 6.00 8.99
N PRO A 92 -18.85 5.18 9.77
CA PRO A 92 -18.74 3.73 9.55
C PRO A 92 -20.12 3.09 9.77
N VAL A 93 -20.92 3.07 8.71
CA VAL A 93 -22.19 2.36 8.63
C VAL A 93 -21.88 1.08 7.88
N ALA A 94 -22.18 -0.06 8.49
CA ALA A 94 -22.10 -1.35 7.83
C ALA A 94 -22.80 -1.32 6.46
N PRO A 95 -22.31 -2.06 5.44
CA PRO A 95 -22.86 -2.02 4.09
C PRO A 95 -24.38 -2.18 4.11
N SER A 96 -25.10 -1.25 3.49
CA SER A 96 -26.56 -1.30 3.42
C SER A 96 -27.02 -2.54 2.64
N ALA A 97 -28.30 -2.91 2.75
CA ALA A 97 -28.83 -4.04 1.98
C ALA A 97 -28.67 -3.84 0.45
N GLU A 98 -28.73 -2.58 -0.01
CA GLU A 98 -28.50 -2.20 -1.40
C GLU A 98 -27.03 -2.37 -1.80
N ASP A 99 -26.10 -1.98 -0.93
CA ASP A 99 -24.66 -2.17 -1.16
C ASP A 99 -24.32 -3.66 -1.25
N LYS A 100 -24.87 -4.48 -0.34
CA LYS A 100 -24.70 -5.94 -0.38
C LYS A 100 -25.24 -6.52 -1.68
N ALA A 101 -26.43 -6.09 -2.13
CA ALA A 101 -26.99 -6.54 -3.41
C ALA A 101 -26.12 -6.13 -4.61
N LYS A 102 -25.53 -4.93 -4.57
CA LYS A 102 -24.61 -4.45 -5.60
C LYS A 102 -23.28 -5.22 -5.60
N ALA A 103 -22.72 -5.51 -4.42
CA ALA A 103 -21.52 -6.33 -4.28
C ALA A 103 -21.76 -7.76 -4.79
N GLU A 104 -22.92 -8.34 -4.51
CA GLU A 104 -23.33 -9.65 -5.01
C GLU A 104 -23.43 -9.69 -6.54
N LYS A 105 -23.90 -8.61 -7.17
CA LYS A 105 -23.89 -8.48 -8.64
C LYS A 105 -22.47 -8.49 -9.20
N PHE A 106 -21.54 -7.77 -8.58
CA PHE A 106 -20.13 -7.79 -9.00
C PHE A 106 -19.47 -9.15 -8.76
N LYS A 107 -19.80 -9.85 -7.66
CA LYS A 107 -19.37 -11.24 -7.47
C LYS A 107 -19.89 -12.15 -8.57
N ALA A 108 -21.17 -12.05 -8.93
CA ALA A 108 -21.76 -12.86 -10.00
C ALA A 108 -21.07 -12.60 -11.36
N GLU A 109 -20.77 -11.33 -11.65
CA GLU A 109 -19.97 -10.95 -12.82
C GLU A 109 -18.56 -11.58 -12.77
N GLY A 110 -17.87 -11.48 -11.63
CA GLY A 110 -16.56 -12.11 -11.45
C GLY A 110 -16.58 -13.62 -11.62
N ASN A 111 -17.62 -14.29 -11.11
CA ASN A 111 -17.82 -15.73 -11.30
C ASN A 111 -18.01 -16.09 -12.78
N ALA A 112 -18.78 -15.28 -13.52
CA ALA A 112 -18.96 -15.49 -14.96
C ALA A 112 -17.64 -15.32 -15.73
N GLN A 113 -16.83 -14.33 -15.37
CA GLN A 113 -15.50 -14.12 -15.96
C GLN A 113 -14.52 -15.25 -15.59
N MET A 114 -14.59 -15.76 -14.35
CA MET A 114 -13.83 -16.95 -13.94
C MET A 114 -14.18 -18.17 -14.78
N SER A 115 -15.48 -18.44 -14.99
CA SER A 115 -15.92 -19.55 -15.85
C SER A 115 -15.47 -19.37 -17.31
N ALA A 116 -15.36 -18.11 -17.77
CA ALA A 116 -14.82 -17.78 -19.08
C ALA A 116 -13.28 -17.75 -19.13
N LYS A 117 -12.58 -18.10 -18.03
CA LYS A 117 -11.12 -18.02 -17.87
C LYS A 117 -10.52 -16.62 -18.12
N GLN A 118 -11.34 -15.58 -17.99
CA GLN A 118 -10.92 -14.18 -18.09
C GLN A 118 -10.52 -13.67 -16.70
N TYR A 119 -9.39 -14.14 -16.21
CA TYR A 119 -9.01 -13.98 -14.80
C TYR A 119 -8.80 -12.50 -14.40
N ASP A 120 -8.23 -11.65 -15.26
CA ASP A 120 -8.09 -10.21 -14.97
C ASP A 120 -9.45 -9.53 -14.79
N LYS A 121 -10.42 -9.85 -15.64
CA LYS A 121 -11.77 -9.29 -15.51
C LYS A 121 -12.51 -9.83 -14.28
N ALA A 122 -12.23 -11.08 -13.90
CA ALA A 122 -12.73 -11.64 -12.66
C ALA A 122 -12.16 -10.89 -11.44
N ILE A 123 -10.84 -10.64 -11.43
CA ILE A 123 -10.15 -9.87 -10.40
C ILE A 123 -10.75 -8.47 -10.27
N ASP A 124 -10.97 -7.78 -11.39
CA ASP A 124 -11.61 -6.46 -11.41
C ASP A 124 -13.02 -6.49 -10.81
N ALA A 125 -13.83 -7.48 -11.17
CA ALA A 125 -15.18 -7.62 -10.67
C ALA A 125 -15.21 -7.93 -9.16
N TYR A 126 -14.38 -8.85 -8.68
CA TYR A 126 -14.27 -9.11 -7.24
C TYR A 126 -13.72 -7.91 -6.47
N THR A 127 -12.79 -7.16 -7.05
CA THR A 127 -12.28 -5.91 -6.47
C THR A 127 -13.40 -4.88 -6.31
N LYS A 128 -14.29 -4.76 -7.28
CA LYS A 128 -15.50 -3.92 -7.16
C LYS A 128 -16.45 -4.44 -6.08
N ALA A 129 -16.61 -5.76 -5.94
CA ALA A 129 -17.44 -6.34 -4.87
C ALA A 129 -16.88 -6.00 -3.48
N ILE A 130 -15.56 -6.18 -3.29
CA ILE A 130 -14.84 -5.83 -2.05
C ILE A 130 -14.95 -4.34 -1.71
N ALA A 131 -14.84 -3.48 -2.72
CA ALA A 131 -14.93 -2.03 -2.52
C ALA A 131 -16.32 -1.58 -2.03
N VAL A 132 -17.38 -2.33 -2.40
CA VAL A 132 -18.76 -2.04 -1.98
C VAL A 132 -19.09 -2.69 -0.64
N ASP A 133 -18.66 -3.93 -0.44
CA ASP A 133 -18.85 -4.69 0.79
C ASP A 133 -17.57 -5.45 1.16
N PRO A 134 -16.70 -4.87 2.01
CA PRO A 134 -15.46 -5.50 2.44
C PRO A 134 -15.68 -6.54 3.55
N THR A 135 -16.93 -6.76 3.98
CA THR A 135 -17.24 -7.61 5.14
C THR A 135 -17.56 -9.06 4.75
N ASN A 136 -17.57 -9.37 3.45
CA ASN A 136 -17.88 -10.71 2.97
C ASN A 136 -16.59 -11.45 2.56
N PRO A 137 -16.20 -12.53 3.26
CA PRO A 137 -14.96 -13.27 2.99
C PRO A 137 -14.96 -13.97 1.63
N VAL A 138 -16.14 -14.20 1.03
CA VAL A 138 -16.29 -14.88 -0.26
C VAL A 138 -15.61 -14.09 -1.38
N TYR A 139 -15.69 -12.76 -1.37
CA TYR A 139 -15.13 -11.96 -2.46
C TYR A 139 -13.60 -12.05 -2.51
N TYR A 140 -12.95 -12.00 -1.35
CA TYR A 140 -11.51 -12.21 -1.20
C TYR A 140 -11.10 -13.62 -1.63
N SER A 141 -11.79 -14.66 -1.15
CA SER A 141 -11.48 -16.05 -1.55
C SER A 141 -11.68 -16.32 -3.04
N ASN A 142 -12.67 -15.69 -3.68
CA ASN A 142 -12.90 -15.79 -5.11
C ASN A 142 -11.83 -15.04 -5.92
N ARG A 143 -11.35 -13.89 -5.44
CA ARG A 143 -10.24 -13.15 -6.05
C ARG A 143 -8.91 -13.89 -5.88
N ALA A 144 -8.68 -14.50 -4.72
CA ALA A 144 -7.56 -15.42 -4.50
C ALA A 144 -7.55 -16.56 -5.52
N ALA A 145 -8.71 -17.16 -5.80
CA ALA A 145 -8.83 -18.20 -6.83
C ALA A 145 -8.44 -17.70 -8.23
N ALA A 146 -8.81 -16.46 -8.56
CA ALA A 146 -8.47 -15.83 -9.84
C ALA A 146 -6.96 -15.58 -9.94
N TYR A 147 -6.34 -15.04 -8.88
CA TYR A 147 -4.89 -14.86 -8.78
C TYR A 147 -4.13 -16.19 -8.88
N SER A 148 -4.57 -17.24 -8.17
CA SER A 148 -3.96 -18.58 -8.32
C SER A 148 -4.06 -19.12 -9.75
N SER A 149 -5.18 -18.85 -10.44
CA SER A 149 -5.36 -19.26 -11.84
C SER A 149 -4.47 -18.50 -12.83
N LYS A 150 -3.89 -17.37 -12.38
CA LYS A 150 -2.88 -16.58 -13.09
C LYS A 150 -1.44 -16.87 -12.64
N GLU A 151 -1.24 -17.82 -11.72
CA GLU A 151 0.07 -18.09 -11.10
C GLU A 151 0.61 -16.91 -10.25
N GLU A 152 -0.26 -15.96 -9.90
CA GLU A 152 0.00 -14.84 -8.98
C GLU A 152 -0.20 -15.32 -7.53
N HIS A 153 0.67 -16.22 -7.08
CA HIS A 153 0.49 -16.95 -5.82
C HIS A 153 0.58 -16.07 -4.57
N GLN A 154 1.40 -15.01 -4.60
CA GLN A 154 1.57 -14.12 -3.45
C GLN A 154 0.29 -13.32 -3.18
N GLU A 155 -0.34 -12.82 -4.25
CA GLU A 155 -1.61 -12.11 -4.23
C GLU A 155 -2.75 -13.03 -3.80
N ALA A 156 -2.73 -14.29 -4.24
CA ALA A 156 -3.68 -15.30 -3.79
C ALA A 156 -3.60 -15.59 -2.29
N ILE A 157 -2.38 -15.73 -1.75
CA ILE A 157 -2.16 -15.92 -0.31
C ILE A 157 -2.66 -14.70 0.46
N PHE A 158 -2.30 -13.50 0.03
CA PHE A 158 -2.75 -12.26 0.69
C PHE A 158 -4.28 -12.17 0.78
N ASP A 159 -4.99 -12.46 -0.31
CA ASP A 159 -6.46 -12.45 -0.29
C ASP A 159 -7.05 -13.59 0.53
N ALA A 160 -6.41 -14.75 0.59
CA ALA A 160 -6.82 -15.85 1.45
C ALA A 160 -6.69 -15.48 2.94
N GLU A 161 -5.59 -14.85 3.33
CA GLU A 161 -5.39 -14.32 4.69
C GLU A 161 -6.44 -13.26 5.02
N LYS A 162 -6.74 -12.34 4.09
CA LYS A 162 -7.80 -11.35 4.28
C LYS A 162 -9.18 -11.99 4.45
N ALA A 163 -9.49 -13.05 3.70
CA ALA A 163 -10.74 -13.77 3.90
C ALA A 163 -10.84 -14.40 5.31
N ILE A 164 -9.73 -14.89 5.87
CA ILE A 164 -9.64 -15.43 7.24
C ILE A 164 -9.77 -14.32 8.28
N GLU A 165 -9.17 -13.14 8.04
CA GLU A 165 -9.32 -11.98 8.92
C GLU A 165 -10.78 -11.51 9.01
N VAL A 166 -11.50 -11.54 7.89
CA VAL A 166 -12.93 -11.17 7.82
C VAL A 166 -13.81 -12.22 8.51
N ASP A 167 -13.55 -13.51 8.26
CA ASP A 167 -14.25 -14.62 8.90
C ASP A 167 -13.30 -15.81 9.09
N SER A 168 -12.84 -16.01 10.33
CA SER A 168 -11.92 -17.10 10.67
C SER A 168 -12.54 -18.49 10.55
N SER A 169 -13.87 -18.59 10.45
CA SER A 169 -14.57 -19.86 10.23
C SER A 169 -14.71 -20.24 8.75
N PHE A 170 -14.30 -19.36 7.83
CA PHE A 170 -14.49 -19.55 6.41
C PHE A 170 -13.48 -20.54 5.80
N VAL A 171 -13.80 -21.84 5.90
CA VAL A 171 -12.95 -22.98 5.48
C VAL A 171 -12.39 -22.85 4.07
N LYS A 172 -13.16 -22.27 3.13
CA LYS A 172 -12.70 -22.08 1.74
C LYS A 172 -11.48 -21.19 1.62
N ALA A 173 -11.23 -20.26 2.55
CA ALA A 173 -10.05 -19.42 2.53
C ALA A 173 -8.77 -20.22 2.84
N TYR A 174 -8.82 -21.16 3.79
CA TYR A 174 -7.68 -22.02 4.11
C TYR A 174 -7.25 -22.88 2.90
N HIS A 175 -8.22 -23.35 2.11
CA HIS A 175 -7.93 -24.06 0.86
C HIS A 175 -7.25 -23.20 -0.22
N ARG A 176 -7.18 -21.87 -0.07
CA ARG A 176 -6.50 -20.96 -1.00
C ARG A 176 -5.05 -20.66 -0.62
N LEU A 177 -4.59 -21.11 0.56
CA LEU A 177 -3.21 -20.87 1.04
C LEU A 177 -2.18 -21.85 0.47
N GLY A 178 -2.61 -23.01 -0.05
CA GLY A 178 -1.72 -24.06 -0.57
C GLY A 178 -2.30 -25.45 -0.42
#